data_AF-A0A8D9HFH8-F1
#
_entry.id   AF-A0A8D9HFH8-F1
#
_cell.length_a   1.000
_cell.length_b   1.000
_cell.length_c   1.000
_cell.angle_alpha   90.00
_cell.angle_beta   90.00
_cell.angle_gamma   90.00
#
_symmetry.space_group_name_H-M   'P 1'
#
loop_
_entity.id
_entity.type
_entity.pdbx_description
1 polymer ?
#
loop_
_entity_poly.entity_id
_entity_poly.type
_entity_poly.pdbx_seq_one_letter_code
_entity_poly.pdbx_strand_id
1 'polypeptide(L)' 'MFVLNRCPTRDRLLSWGLQTDPLCLLCNLLPESRNHIYFCCSFSSGIWRNLAAKLQFAIISDDWDDTLQGLIRYT' A
#
# COMPACT_ATOMS: atom_id res chain seq x y z
N MET A 1 -8.42 -7.93 6.81
CA MET A 1 -8.91 -6.55 6.63
C MET A 1 -8.25 -5.88 5.41
N PHE A 2 -6.92 -5.87 5.33
CA PHE A 2 -6.15 -5.25 4.25
C PHE A 2 -6.28 -5.99 2.91
N VAL A 3 -6.16 -7.33 2.93
CA VAL A 3 -6.33 -8.21 1.75
C VAL A 3 -7.68 -8.04 1.08
N LEU A 4 -8.76 -7.89 1.87
CA LEU A 4 -10.13 -7.77 1.34
C LEU A 4 -10.47 -6.38 0.79
N ASN A 5 -9.49 -5.48 0.63
CA ASN A 5 -9.76 -4.09 0.24
C ASN A 5 -10.73 -3.40 1.22
N ARG A 6 -10.68 -3.74 2.53
CA ARG A 6 -11.64 -3.23 3.53
C ARG A 6 -11.13 -2.08 4.39
N CYS A 7 -9.88 -1.65 4.20
CA CYS A 7 -9.27 -0.58 4.98
C CYS A 7 -9.94 0.78 4.65
N PRO A 8 -10.23 1.62 5.66
CA PRO A 8 -10.68 2.99 5.43
C PRO A 8 -9.50 3.86 4.99
N THR A 9 -9.12 3.77 3.71
CA THR A 9 -8.19 4.74 3.09
C THR A 9 -8.91 6.05 2.81
N ARG A 10 -8.20 7.18 2.76
CA ARG A 10 -8.81 8.49 2.48
C ARG A 10 -9.56 8.53 1.15
N ASP A 11 -9.07 7.84 0.13
CA ASP A 11 -9.80 7.60 -1.13
C ASP A 11 -11.20 7.00 -0.90
N ARG A 12 -11.31 6.04 0.03
CA ARG A 12 -12.58 5.41 0.39
C ARG A 12 -13.43 6.25 1.34
N LEU A 13 -12.83 7.01 2.23
CA LEU A 13 -13.56 7.94 3.10
C LEU A 13 -14.20 9.06 2.26
N LEU A 14 -13.47 9.54 1.24
CA LEU A 14 -13.98 10.49 0.25
C LEU A 14 -15.15 9.91 -0.55
N SER A 15 -15.07 8.65 -0.99
CA SER A 15 -16.19 8.02 -1.72
C SER A 15 -17.43 7.79 -0.84
N TRP A 16 -17.26 7.73 0.48
CA TRP A 16 -18.37 7.72 1.45
C TRP A 16 -18.94 9.11 1.76
N GLY A 17 -18.39 10.18 1.17
CA GLY A 17 -18.84 11.55 1.36
C GLY A 17 -18.29 12.23 2.62
N LEU A 18 -17.31 11.63 3.31
CA LEU A 18 -16.59 12.34 4.36
C LEU A 18 -15.61 13.34 3.71
N GLN A 19 -15.66 14.60 4.15
CA GLN A 19 -14.66 15.58 3.76
C GLN A 19 -13.36 15.33 4.51
N THR A 20 -12.44 14.63 3.86
CA THR A 20 -11.07 14.43 4.34
C THR A 20 -10.09 14.87 3.27
N ASP A 21 -8.91 15.33 3.68
CA ASP A 21 -7.85 15.62 2.72
C ASP A 21 -7.47 14.34 1.93
N PRO A 22 -7.34 14.38 0.59
CA PRO A 22 -7.09 13.21 -0.23
C PRO A 22 -5.66 12.66 -0.09
N LEU A 23 -4.72 13.45 0.41
CA LEU A 23 -3.31 13.12 0.45
C LEU A 23 -3.04 12.01 1.47
N CYS A 24 -2.07 11.16 1.14
CA CYS A 24 -1.56 10.12 2.02
C CYS A 24 -0.92 10.73 3.26
N LEU A 25 -1.39 10.30 4.44
CA LEU A 25 -0.87 10.77 5.74
C LEU A 25 0.64 10.57 5.93
N LEU A 26 1.21 9.56 5.28
CA LEU A 26 2.60 9.16 5.48
C LEU A 26 3.57 10.02 4.68
N CYS A 27 3.24 10.32 3.42
CA CYS A 27 4.12 11.09 2.53
C CYS A 27 3.63 12.51 2.24
N ASN A 28 2.34 12.81 2.46
CA ASN A 28 1.66 14.07 2.13
C ASN A 28 1.93 14.58 0.70
N LEU A 29 2.19 13.66 -0.25
CA LEU A 29 2.60 14.00 -1.62
C LEU A 29 1.58 13.56 -2.67
N LEU A 30 0.98 12.39 -2.49
CA LEU A 30 0.07 11.77 -3.45
C LEU A 30 -1.22 11.30 -2.76
N PRO A 31 -2.33 11.15 -3.49
CA PRO A 31 -3.58 10.64 -2.93
C PRO A 31 -3.43 9.27 -2.26
N GLU A 32 -4.14 9.09 -1.16
CA GLU A 32 -4.08 7.87 -0.36
C GLU A 32 -4.91 6.74 -0.96
N SER A 33 -4.27 5.83 -1.69
CA SER A 33 -4.84 4.56 -2.12
C SER A 33 -4.17 3.38 -1.40
N ARG A 34 -4.74 2.16 -1.49
CA ARG A 34 -4.06 0.97 -0.97
C ARG A 34 -2.69 0.78 -1.61
N ASN A 35 -2.63 0.79 -2.94
CA ASN A 35 -1.37 0.58 -3.66
C ASN A 35 -0.36 1.66 -3.28
N HIS A 36 -0.83 2.91 -3.10
CA HIS A 36 0.04 3.98 -2.63
C HIS A 36 0.55 3.73 -1.21
N ILE A 37 -0.32 3.51 -0.22
CA ILE A 37 0.11 3.26 1.18
C ILE A 37 1.12 2.11 1.27
N TYR A 38 0.94 1.04 0.50
CA TYR A 38 1.80 -0.12 0.61
C TYR A 38 3.06 -0.04 -0.25
N PHE A 39 2.97 0.32 -1.53
CA PHE A 39 4.12 0.19 -2.45
C PHE A 39 4.66 1.51 -2.96
N CYS A 40 3.79 2.44 -3.36
CA CYS A 40 4.25 3.69 -4.01
C CYS A 40 4.65 4.78 -3.01
N CYS A 41 4.23 4.69 -1.74
CA CYS A 41 4.54 5.69 -0.72
C CYS A 41 6.04 5.68 -0.40
N SER A 42 6.68 6.84 -0.41
CA SER A 42 8.11 7.00 -0.09
C SER A 42 8.45 6.48 1.32
N PHE A 43 7.55 6.67 2.28
CA PHE A 43 7.71 6.15 3.64
C PHE A 43 7.65 4.61 3.67
N SER A 44 6.55 4.04 3.16
CA SER A 44 6.34 2.59 3.20
C SER A 44 7.31 1.81 2.31
N SER A 45 7.70 2.35 1.15
CA SER A 45 8.68 1.72 0.26
C SER A 45 10.04 1.52 0.94
N GLY A 46 10.45 2.42 1.84
CA GLY A 46 11.66 2.23 2.66
C GLY A 46 11.56 1.01 3.58
N ILE A 47 10.41 0.83 4.23
CA ILE A 47 10.14 -0.32 5.10
C ILE A 47 10.12 -1.61 4.29
N TRP A 48 9.40 -1.63 3.17
CA TRP A 48 9.29 -2.80 2.31
C TRP A 48 10.63 -3.21 1.70
N ARG A 49 11.48 -2.26 1.29
CA ARG A 49 12.83 -2.57 0.83
C ARG A 49 13.67 -3.25 1.92
N ASN A 50 13.59 -2.78 3.16
CA ASN A 50 14.30 -3.40 4.26
C ASN A 50 13.79 -4.82 4.54
N LEU A 51 12.47 -5.01 4.54
CA LEU A 51 11.84 -6.30 4.76
C LEU A 51 12.14 -7.29 3.61
N ALA A 52 12.01 -6.84 2.36
CA ALA A 52 12.34 -7.59 1.15
C ALA A 52 13.79 -8.07 1.15
N ALA A 53 14.74 -7.21 1.53
CA ALA A 53 16.15 -7.58 1.66
C ALA A 53 16.36 -8.67 2.72
N LYS A 54 15.65 -8.59 3.85
CA LYS A 54 15.72 -9.61 4.92
C LYS A 54 15.09 -10.94 4.51
N LEU A 55 14.01 -10.90 3.73
CA LEU A 55 13.29 -12.08 3.27
C LEU A 55 13.83 -12.65 1.95
N GLN A 56 14.85 -12.01 1.35
CA GLN A 56 15.34 -12.32 -0.01
C GLN A 56 14.23 -12.34 -1.06
N PHE A 57 13.20 -11.52 -0.84
CA PHE A 57 12.03 -11.43 -1.70
C PHE A 57 12.18 -10.23 -2.64
N ALA A 58 12.13 -10.46 -3.95
CA ALA A 58 12.11 -9.37 -4.93
C ALA A 58 10.68 -8.82 -5.05
N ILE A 59 10.48 -7.55 -4.73
CA ILE A 59 9.22 -6.86 -5.01
C ILE A 59 9.24 -6.51 -6.51
N ILE A 60 8.43 -7.23 -7.30
CA ILE A 60 8.44 -7.15 -8.77
C ILE A 60 7.43 -6.11 -9.30
N SER A 61 6.39 -5.80 -8.53
CA SER A 61 5.36 -4.84 -8.91
C SER A 61 4.92 -3.96 -7.74
N ASP A 62 4.34 -2.82 -8.09
CA ASP A 62 3.69 -1.83 -7.24
C ASP A 62 2.17 -2.06 -7.11
N ASP A 63 1.67 -3.15 -7.71
CA ASP A 63 0.30 -3.60 -7.54
C ASP A 63 0.13 -4.57 -6.37
N TRP A 64 -0.97 -4.39 -5.63
CA TRP A 64 -1.27 -5.20 -4.46
C TRP A 64 -1.60 -6.65 -4.78
N ASP A 65 -2.34 -6.93 -5.85
CA ASP A 65 -2.77 -8.29 -6.15
C ASP A 65 -1.58 -9.14 -6.61
N ASP A 66 -0.71 -8.57 -7.45
CA ASP A 66 0.50 -9.25 -7.93
C ASP A 66 1.49 -9.56 -6.79
N THR A 67 1.74 -8.58 -5.91
CA THR A 67 2.64 -8.78 -4.75
C THR A 67 2.06 -9.78 -3.75
N LEU A 68 0.75 -9.74 -3.50
CA LEU A 68 0.08 -10.70 -2.61
C LEU A 68 0.16 -12.13 -3.18
N GLN A 69 -0.06 -12.30 -4.48
CA GLN A 69 0.10 -13.59 -5.15
C GLN A 69 1.55 -14.10 -5.06
N GLY A 70 2.53 -13.21 -5.21
CA GLY A 70 3.94 -13.55 -5.02
C GLY A 70 4.25 -14.04 -3.61
N LEU A 71 3.72 -13.38 -2.59
CA LEU A 71 3.90 -13.77 -1.18
C LEU A 71 3.20 -15.08 -0.84
N ILE A 72 1.97 -15.30 -1.33
CA ILE A 72 1.23 -16.56 -1.11
C ILE A 72 1.98 -17.76 -1.71
N ARG A 73 2.65 -17.58 -2.86
CA ARG A 73 3.45 -18.63 -3.50
C ARG A 73 4.79 -18.87 -2.82
N TYR A 74 5.27 -17.92 -2.03
CA TYR A 74 6.55 -18.00 -1.33
C TYR A 74 6.45 -18.76 0.01
N THR A 75 5.25 -18.82 0.61
CA THR A 75 4.94 -19.61 1.82
C THR A 75 4.53 -21.03 1.49
#